data_AF-A0A060W3Y4-F1
#
_entry.id   AF-A0A060W3Y4-F1
#
_cell.length_a   1.000
_cell.length_b   1.000
_cell.length_c   1.000
_cell.angle_alpha   90.00
_cell.angle_beta   90.00
_cell.angle_gamma   90.00
#
_symmetry.space_group_name_H-M   'P 1'
#
loop_
_entity.id
_entity.type
_entity.pdbx_description
1 polymer ?
#
loop_
_entity_poly.entity_id
_entity_poly.type
_entity_poly.pdbx_seq_one_letter_code
_entity_poly.pdbx_strand_id
1 'polypeptide(L)'
;MQSGFRAGHGCTSATLKVLNDIITAIDKRHYCAAVFIDLAKAFDSVNHHILIGRLNSLGFSNDCLAWFTNYFSDRAQCVKSEGLLPGPLAVFMGVPQGSILGLTLFSVYINDVDLATGDSLIHLYTDDNILYTSGPSLDTVLTNLQTSFNATQLSFRGLQLLLNTNKTKCMLFK
;
A
#
# COMPACT_ATOMS: atom_id res chain seq x y z
N MET A 1 -4.47 -8.51 4.35
CA MET A 1 -5.74 -8.49 3.56
C MET A 1 -5.83 -7.20 2.75
N GLN A 2 -5.95 -7.31 1.43
CA GLN A 2 -6.11 -6.16 0.53
C GLN A 2 -7.60 -5.92 0.19
N SER A 3 -8.11 -4.72 0.47
CA SER A 3 -9.54 -4.37 0.26
C SER A 3 -9.77 -3.31 -0.81
N GLY A 4 -8.73 -2.60 -1.27
CA GLY A 4 -8.86 -1.61 -2.34
C GLY A 4 -9.21 -2.25 -3.68
N PHE A 5 -10.19 -1.68 -4.41
CA PHE A 5 -10.52 -2.01 -5.80
C PHE A 5 -10.86 -3.49 -6.07
N ARG A 6 -11.39 -4.17 -5.04
CA ARG A 6 -11.83 -5.56 -5.12
C ARG A 6 -13.36 -5.62 -5.06
N ALA A 7 -13.98 -6.37 -5.97
CA ALA A 7 -15.43 -6.52 -5.99
C ALA A 7 -15.94 -7.03 -4.62
N GLY A 8 -16.95 -6.36 -4.05
CA GLY A 8 -17.50 -6.68 -2.74
C GLY A 8 -16.74 -6.12 -1.53
N HIS A 9 -15.61 -5.44 -1.73
CA HIS A 9 -14.84 -4.79 -0.67
C HIS A 9 -14.76 -3.28 -0.92
N GLY A 10 -15.31 -2.50 0.01
CA GLY A 10 -15.24 -1.05 0.01
C GLY A 10 -14.55 -0.50 1.25
N CYS A 11 -14.33 0.82 1.29
CA CYS A 11 -13.79 1.52 2.46
C CYS A 11 -14.54 1.13 3.75
N THR A 12 -15.87 1.12 3.72
CA THR A 12 -16.71 0.73 4.87
C THR A 12 -16.39 -0.66 5.40
N SER A 13 -16.22 -1.66 4.52
CA SER A 13 -15.90 -3.03 4.95
C SER A 13 -14.50 -3.14 5.57
N ALA A 14 -13.52 -2.39 5.03
CA ALA A 14 -12.17 -2.36 5.56
C ALA A 14 -12.13 -1.69 6.94
N THR A 15 -12.77 -0.53 7.08
CA THR A 15 -12.89 0.18 8.36
C THR A 15 -13.65 -0.64 9.39
N LEU A 16 -14.78 -1.26 9.01
CA LEU A 16 -15.56 -2.10 9.92
C LEU A 16 -14.78 -3.30 10.43
N LYS A 17 -13.96 -3.95 9.59
CA LYS A 17 -13.14 -5.08 10.02
C LYS A 17 -12.12 -4.66 11.09
N VAL A 18 -11.39 -3.59 10.83
CA VAL A 18 -10.40 -3.06 11.78
C VAL A 18 -11.07 -2.61 13.07
N LEU A 19 -12.18 -1.88 12.96
CA LEU A 19 -12.95 -1.42 14.12
C LEU A 19 -13.46 -2.60 14.96
N ASN A 20 -14.00 -3.63 14.32
CA ASN A 20 -14.48 -4.83 15.00
C ASN A 20 -13.36 -5.57 15.72
N ASP A 21 -12.16 -5.66 15.12
CA ASP A 21 -10.99 -6.27 15.76
C ASP A 21 -10.55 -5.47 16.99
N ILE A 22 -10.53 -4.14 16.90
CA ILE A 22 -10.20 -3.24 18.02
C ILE A 22 -11.23 -3.39 19.14
N ILE A 23 -12.53 -3.34 18.84
CA ILE A 23 -13.61 -3.51 19.83
C ILE A 23 -13.49 -4.89 20.50
N THR A 24 -13.29 -5.95 19.71
CA THR A 24 -13.13 -7.32 20.23
C THR A 24 -11.91 -7.43 21.15
N ALA A 25 -10.82 -6.72 20.88
CA ALA A 25 -9.66 -6.68 21.76
C ALA A 25 -9.97 -5.97 23.09
N ILE A 26 -10.65 -4.82 23.02
CA ILE A 26 -11.07 -4.06 24.21
C ILE A 26 -12.01 -4.89 25.08
N ASP A 27 -12.99 -5.59 24.49
CA ASP A 27 -13.92 -6.48 25.22
C ASP A 27 -13.18 -7.61 25.95
N LYS A 28 -12.06 -8.08 25.39
CA LYS A 28 -11.16 -9.08 26.01
C LYS A 28 -10.21 -8.48 27.05
N ARG A 29 -10.31 -7.18 27.34
CA ARG A 29 -9.37 -6.42 28.18
C ARG A 29 -7.93 -6.51 27.70
N HIS A 30 -7.74 -6.61 26.37
CA HIS A 30 -6.44 -6.56 25.73
C HIS A 30 -6.10 -5.13 25.35
N TYR A 31 -4.80 -4.83 25.30
CA TYR A 31 -4.30 -3.65 24.61
C TYR A 31 -4.35 -3.88 23.11
N CYS A 32 -4.66 -2.85 22.34
CA CYS A 32 -4.53 -2.87 20.89
C CYS A 32 -3.73 -1.66 20.42
N ALA A 33 -2.70 -1.86 19.62
CA ALA A 33 -1.91 -0.78 19.04
C ALA A 33 -1.92 -0.89 17.52
N ALA A 34 -1.97 0.26 16.84
CA ALA A 34 -2.00 0.35 15.39
C ALA A 34 -1.04 1.43 14.88
N VAL A 35 -0.41 1.16 13.73
CA VAL A 35 0.32 2.13 12.92
C VAL A 35 -0.46 2.35 11.63
N PHE A 36 -0.89 3.59 11.42
CA PHE A 36 -1.44 4.09 10.16
C PHE A 36 -0.26 4.55 9.30
N ILE A 37 -0.04 3.84 8.19
CA ILE A 37 1.10 4.01 7.30
C ILE A 37 0.62 4.74 6.04
N ASP A 38 1.21 5.91 5.79
CA ASP A 38 1.00 6.73 4.58
C ASP A 38 2.23 6.60 3.69
N LEU A 39 2.04 6.33 2.40
CA LEU A 39 3.11 6.23 1.42
C LEU A 39 3.28 7.54 0.65
N ALA A 40 4.51 8.05 0.60
CA ALA A 40 4.81 9.28 -0.12
C ALA A 40 4.71 9.06 -1.64
N LYS A 41 3.78 9.76 -2.29
CA LYS A 41 3.57 9.71 -3.76
C LYS A 41 3.41 8.29 -4.30
N ALA A 42 2.69 7.43 -3.57
CA ALA A 42 2.52 6.00 -3.86
C ALA A 42 2.36 5.66 -5.34
N PHE A 43 1.38 6.26 -6.02
CA PHE A 43 1.10 5.99 -7.44
C PHE A 43 2.19 6.49 -8.37
N ASP A 44 2.89 7.58 -8.03
CA ASP A 44 3.97 8.15 -8.85
C ASP A 44 5.30 7.41 -8.64
N SER A 45 5.44 6.67 -7.53
CA SER A 45 6.65 5.94 -7.15
C SER A 45 6.69 4.48 -7.62
N VAL A 46 5.70 4.03 -8.40
CA VAL A 46 5.68 2.66 -8.93
C VAL A 46 6.83 2.46 -9.92
N ASN A 47 7.74 1.53 -9.64
CA ASN A 47 8.79 1.16 -10.59
C ASN A 47 8.23 0.21 -11.65
N HIS A 48 8.34 0.57 -12.94
CA HIS A 48 7.79 -0.22 -14.04
C HIS A 48 8.45 -1.60 -14.16
N HIS A 49 9.77 -1.72 -13.95
CA HIS A 49 10.46 -3.02 -14.01
C HIS A 49 10.00 -3.97 -12.91
N ILE A 50 9.86 -3.47 -11.68
CA ILE A 50 9.35 -4.27 -10.56
C ILE A 50 7.91 -4.70 -10.85
N LEU A 51 7.05 -3.80 -11.32
CA LEU A 51 5.65 -4.11 -11.65
C LEU A 51 5.54 -5.17 -12.76
N ILE A 52 6.32 -5.04 -13.84
CA ILE A 52 6.35 -6.05 -14.91
C ILE A 52 6.86 -7.39 -14.39
N GLY A 53 7.88 -7.39 -13.52
CA GLY A 53 8.37 -8.60 -12.85
C GLY A 53 7.29 -9.27 -12.00
N ARG A 54 6.46 -8.49 -11.28
CA ARG A 54 5.31 -8.99 -10.52
C ARG A 54 4.25 -9.61 -11.43
N LEU A 55 3.87 -8.93 -12.50
CA LEU A 55 2.93 -9.47 -13.48
C LEU A 55 3.43 -10.78 -14.09
N ASN A 56 4.73 -10.88 -14.40
CA ASN A 56 5.33 -12.12 -14.87
C ASN A 56 5.24 -13.24 -13.82
N SER A 57 5.52 -12.94 -12.54
CA SER A 57 5.40 -13.92 -11.44
C SER A 57 3.96 -14.43 -11.21
N LEU A 58 2.95 -13.65 -11.63
CA LEU A 58 1.54 -14.04 -11.61
C LEU A 58 1.13 -14.88 -12.83
N GLY A 59 2.04 -15.16 -13.77
CA GLY A 59 1.79 -16.01 -14.93
C GLY A 59 1.19 -15.30 -16.14
N PHE A 60 1.32 -13.97 -16.24
CA PHE A 60 0.87 -13.23 -17.42
C PHE A 60 1.69 -13.62 -18.66
N SER A 61 1.05 -13.68 -19.83
CA SER A 61 1.73 -14.04 -21.08
C SER A 61 2.74 -12.99 -21.53
N ASN A 62 3.74 -13.42 -22.30
CA ASN A 62 4.75 -12.52 -22.87
C ASN A 62 4.13 -11.36 -23.67
N ASP A 63 3.06 -11.63 -24.42
CA ASP A 63 2.35 -10.59 -25.18
C ASP A 63 1.70 -9.55 -24.26
N CYS A 64 1.13 -9.99 -23.14
CA CYS A 64 0.55 -9.08 -22.15
C CYS A 64 1.64 -8.26 -21.45
N LEU A 65 2.77 -8.87 -21.11
CA LEU A 65 3.93 -8.16 -20.54
C LEU A 65 4.52 -7.15 -21.53
N ALA A 66 4.59 -7.50 -22.82
CA ALA A 66 5.02 -6.58 -23.89
C ALA A 66 4.04 -5.41 -24.03
N TRP A 67 2.73 -5.68 -23.95
CA TRP A 67 1.71 -4.63 -23.95
C TRP A 67 1.87 -3.68 -22.75
N PHE A 68 2.07 -4.19 -21.54
CA PHE A 68 2.30 -3.34 -20.37
C PHE A 68 3.63 -2.58 -20.45
N THR A 69 4.67 -3.19 -20.98
CA THR A 69 5.96 -2.51 -21.21
C THR A 69 5.74 -1.31 -22.13
N ASN A 70 5.06 -1.52 -23.27
CA ASN A 70 4.71 -0.46 -24.20
C ASN A 70 3.77 0.60 -23.59
N TYR A 71 2.83 0.19 -22.73
CA TYR A 71 1.92 1.11 -22.01
C TYR A 71 2.69 2.10 -21.10
N PHE A 72 3.85 1.70 -20.59
CA PHE A 72 4.69 2.54 -19.73
C PHE A 72 5.81 3.28 -20.48
N SER A 73 6.22 2.81 -21.66
CA SER A 73 7.27 3.41 -22.48
C SER A 73 6.93 4.80 -23.02
N ASP A 74 7.95 5.65 -23.16
CA ASP A 74 7.91 6.97 -23.81
C ASP A 74 6.78 7.91 -23.35
N ARG A 75 6.34 7.73 -22.10
CA ARG A 75 5.33 8.58 -21.49
C ARG A 75 5.89 9.96 -21.18
N ALA A 76 5.07 10.98 -21.39
CA ALA A 76 5.34 12.33 -20.96
C ALA A 76 4.12 12.97 -20.28
N GLN A 77 4.36 13.93 -19.39
CA GLN A 77 3.35 14.70 -18.69
C GLN A 77 3.65 16.20 -18.78
N CYS A 78 2.61 17.03 -18.77
CA CYS A 78 2.73 18.48 -18.65
C CYS A 78 1.65 19.00 -17.71
N VAL A 79 1.92 20.11 -17.02
CA VAL A 79 0.98 20.73 -16.09
C VAL A 79 0.67 22.13 -16.61
N LYS A 80 -0.60 22.40 -16.92
CA LYS A 80 -1.04 23.75 -17.29
C LYS A 80 -1.31 24.56 -16.04
N SER A 81 -0.58 25.65 -15.84
CA SER A 81 -0.81 26.60 -14.74
C SER A 81 -0.85 28.02 -15.30
N GLU A 82 -1.88 28.79 -14.92
CA GLU A 82 -2.06 30.21 -15.29
C GLU A 82 -1.91 30.53 -16.79
N GLY A 83 -2.30 29.60 -17.67
CA GLY A 83 -2.23 29.78 -19.12
C GLY A 83 -0.90 29.44 -19.77
N LEU A 84 0.17 29.21 -19.00
CA LEU A 84 1.41 28.61 -19.50
C LEU A 84 1.29 27.09 -19.58
N LEU A 85 1.67 26.55 -20.74
CA LEU A 85 1.87 25.12 -20.98
C LEU A 85 3.38 24.89 -21.07
N PRO A 86 4.05 24.55 -19.94
CA PRO A 86 5.44 24.11 -19.99
C PRO A 86 5.56 22.85 -20.86
N GLY A 87 6.75 22.66 -21.46
CA GLY A 87 7.04 21.52 -22.33
C GLY A 87 6.85 20.16 -21.64
N PRO A 88 6.66 19.09 -22.42
CA PRO A 88 6.43 17.74 -21.89
C PRO A 88 7.65 17.24 -21.11
N LEU A 89 7.40 16.65 -19.94
CA LEU A 89 8.39 16.00 -19.08
C LEU A 89 8.23 14.48 -19.18
N ALA A 90 9.31 13.76 -19.46
CA ALA A 90 9.30 12.30 -19.50
C ALA A 90 8.92 11.68 -18.14
N VAL A 91 8.20 10.56 -18.18
CA VAL A 91 7.71 9.84 -17.00
C VAL A 91 8.34 8.45 -16.94
N PHE A 92 9.25 8.26 -16.00
CA PHE A 92 10.00 7.00 -15.83
C PHE A 92 9.46 6.10 -14.71
N MET A 93 8.57 6.64 -13.87
CA MET A 93 7.97 5.93 -12.75
C MET A 93 6.50 6.31 -12.63
N GLY A 94 5.75 5.43 -11.99
CA GLY A 94 4.37 5.67 -11.63
C GLY A 94 3.35 5.18 -12.64
N VAL A 95 2.14 4.98 -12.13
CA VAL A 95 0.97 4.62 -12.93
C VAL A 95 0.17 5.87 -13.28
N PRO A 96 -0.55 5.93 -14.42
CA PRO A 96 -1.35 7.10 -14.76
C PRO A 96 -2.48 7.31 -13.74
N GLN A 97 -2.45 8.45 -13.05
CA GLN A 97 -3.53 8.85 -12.16
C GLN A 97 -4.83 9.05 -12.96
N GLY A 98 -5.95 8.59 -12.42
CA GLY A 98 -7.25 8.63 -13.11
C GLY A 98 -7.48 7.51 -14.13
N SER A 99 -6.48 6.65 -14.37
CA SER A 99 -6.69 5.42 -15.15
C SER A 99 -7.32 4.33 -14.27
N ILE A 100 -8.27 3.57 -14.84
CA ILE A 100 -8.88 2.41 -14.17
C ILE A 100 -7.80 1.38 -13.81
N LEU A 101 -6.82 1.19 -14.71
CA LEU A 101 -5.73 0.24 -14.53
C LEU A 101 -4.75 0.67 -13.44
N GLY A 102 -4.56 1.96 -13.19
CA GLY A 102 -3.56 2.44 -12.23
C GLY A 102 -3.76 1.87 -10.83
N LEU A 103 -5.01 1.81 -10.37
CA LEU A 103 -5.33 1.31 -9.02
C LEU A 103 -5.24 -0.21 -8.93
N THR A 104 -5.61 -0.94 -9.99
CA THR A 104 -5.43 -2.39 -10.07
C THR A 104 -3.94 -2.76 -10.15
N LEU A 105 -3.13 -2.02 -10.90
CA LEU A 105 -1.70 -2.26 -11.00
C LEU A 105 -0.98 -1.93 -9.69
N PHE A 106 -1.37 -0.86 -9.01
CA PHE A 106 -0.85 -0.56 -7.68
C PHE A 106 -1.21 -1.65 -6.66
N SER A 107 -2.43 -2.19 -6.73
CA SER A 107 -2.87 -3.33 -5.93
C SER A 107 -1.96 -4.55 -6.10
N VAL A 108 -1.68 -4.92 -7.36
CA VAL A 108 -0.75 -6.00 -7.70
C VAL A 108 0.67 -5.71 -7.18
N TYR A 109 1.09 -4.45 -7.25
CA TYR A 109 2.43 -4.02 -6.85
C TYR A 109 2.72 -4.27 -5.36
N ILE A 110 1.74 -4.02 -4.49
CA ILE A 110 1.89 -4.15 -3.02
C ILE A 110 1.32 -5.45 -2.45
N ASN A 111 0.80 -6.35 -3.29
CA ASN A 111 0.00 -7.51 -2.85
C ASN A 111 0.73 -8.39 -1.82
N ASP A 112 2.05 -8.52 -1.91
CA ASP A 112 2.83 -9.42 -1.05
C ASP A 112 3.34 -8.74 0.24
N VAL A 113 3.04 -7.46 0.45
CA VAL A 113 3.48 -6.74 1.66
C VAL A 113 2.88 -7.37 2.91
N ASP A 114 1.68 -7.96 2.82
CA ASP A 114 1.03 -8.56 3.97
C ASP A 114 1.67 -9.87 4.45
N LEU A 115 2.50 -10.51 3.62
CA LEU A 115 3.28 -11.68 4.02
C LEU A 115 4.40 -11.33 5.02
N ALA A 116 4.79 -10.05 5.11
CA ALA A 116 5.87 -9.59 5.98
C ALA A 116 5.43 -9.25 7.41
N THR A 117 4.13 -9.32 7.73
CA THR A 117 3.62 -8.72 8.97
C THR A 117 3.66 -9.62 10.19
N GLY A 118 4.08 -10.88 10.03
CA GLY A 118 4.26 -11.82 11.14
C GLY A 118 3.00 -11.96 11.99
N ASP A 119 3.14 -11.71 13.30
CA ASP A 119 2.03 -11.81 14.27
C ASP A 119 1.05 -10.63 14.25
N SER A 120 1.33 -9.59 13.45
CA SER A 120 0.44 -8.44 13.29
C SER A 120 -0.46 -8.59 12.07
N LEU A 121 -1.64 -7.98 12.18
CA LEU A 121 -2.58 -7.88 11.07
C LEU A 121 -2.30 -6.62 10.28
N ILE A 122 -2.38 -6.73 8.95
CA ILE A 122 -2.33 -5.58 8.06
C ILE A 122 -3.53 -5.55 7.13
N HIS A 123 -4.10 -4.36 7.01
CA HIS A 123 -5.11 -4.04 6.03
C HIS A 123 -4.54 -3.01 5.06
N LEU A 124 -4.52 -3.40 3.78
CA LEU A 124 -4.04 -2.57 2.67
C LEU A 124 -5.24 -2.00 1.92
N TYR A 125 -5.34 -0.69 1.83
CA TYR A 125 -6.34 0.02 1.04
C TYR A 125 -5.63 1.04 0.15
N THR A 126 -5.22 0.61 -1.04
CA THR A 126 -4.33 1.39 -1.92
C THR A 126 -3.12 1.92 -1.15
N ASP A 127 -2.94 3.23 -1.12
CA ASP A 127 -1.87 3.95 -0.45
C ASP A 127 -2.08 4.10 1.08
N ASP A 128 -3.31 3.92 1.56
CA ASP A 128 -3.66 3.93 2.98
C ASP A 128 -3.52 2.52 3.57
N ASN A 129 -2.59 2.36 4.51
CA ASN A 129 -2.32 1.06 5.11
C ASN A 129 -2.42 1.14 6.62
N ILE A 130 -2.96 0.11 7.25
CA ILE A 130 -3.01 0.00 8.71
C ILE A 130 -2.44 -1.34 9.16
N LEU A 131 -1.43 -1.28 10.02
CA LEU A 131 -0.80 -2.41 10.69
C LEU A 131 -1.20 -2.36 12.17
N TYR A 132 -1.72 -3.45 12.72
CA TYR A 132 -2.17 -3.47 14.12
C TYR A 132 -2.00 -4.84 14.76
N THR A 133 -1.86 -4.81 16.09
CA THR A 133 -1.72 -5.99 16.95
C THR A 133 -2.50 -5.78 18.24
N SER A 134 -2.96 -6.87 18.84
CA SER A 134 -3.60 -6.82 20.16
C SER A 134 -3.15 -7.98 21.06
N GLY A 135 -3.21 -7.77 22.37
CA GLY A 135 -2.78 -8.76 23.36
C GLY A 135 -2.92 -8.29 24.80
N PRO A 136 -2.79 -9.20 25.77
CA PRO A 136 -3.00 -8.90 27.19
C PRO A 136 -1.87 -8.06 27.81
N SER A 137 -0.69 -8.03 27.20
CA SER A 137 0.49 -7.30 27.66
C SER A 137 0.82 -6.15 26.70
N LEU A 138 0.89 -4.93 27.22
CA LEU A 138 1.26 -3.76 26.43
C LEU A 138 2.68 -3.89 25.84
N ASP A 139 3.62 -4.43 26.62
CA ASP A 139 5.01 -4.61 26.17
C ASP A 139 5.11 -5.58 24.98
N THR A 140 4.37 -6.70 25.06
CA THR A 140 4.29 -7.68 23.98
C THR A 140 3.64 -7.07 22.73
N VAL A 141 2.55 -6.32 22.92
CA VAL A 141 1.85 -5.63 21.82
C VAL A 141 2.77 -4.64 21.09
N LEU A 142 3.51 -3.82 21.84
CA LEU A 142 4.42 -2.83 21.25
C LEU A 142 5.63 -3.49 20.56
N THR A 143 6.22 -4.51 21.19
CA THR A 143 7.34 -5.28 20.61
C THR A 143 6.93 -5.96 19.30
N ASN A 144 5.77 -6.63 19.28
CA ASN A 144 5.25 -7.29 18.09
C ASN A 144 4.95 -6.27 17.00
N LEU A 145 4.26 -5.17 17.34
CA LEU A 145 3.93 -4.12 16.38
C LEU A 145 5.18 -3.48 15.77
N GLN A 146 6.21 -3.19 16.57
CA GLN A 146 7.47 -2.63 16.09
C GLN A 146 8.21 -3.61 15.17
N THR A 147 8.25 -4.89 15.52
CA THR A 147 8.87 -5.94 14.70
C THR A 147 8.18 -6.05 13.35
N SER A 148 6.85 -6.14 13.35
CA SER A 148 6.03 -6.18 12.14
C SER A 148 6.16 -4.91 11.30
N PHE A 149 6.22 -3.73 11.94
CA PHE A 149 6.41 -2.46 11.24
C PHE A 149 7.75 -2.39 10.53
N ASN A 150 8.84 -2.82 11.20
CA ASN A 150 10.16 -2.87 10.59
C ASN A 150 10.20 -3.79 9.37
N ALA A 151 9.61 -4.98 9.46
CA ALA A 151 9.50 -5.91 8.34
C ALA A 151 8.66 -5.34 7.18
N THR A 152 7.52 -4.73 7.49
CA THR A 152 6.65 -4.06 6.51
C THR A 152 7.38 -2.91 5.80
N GLN A 153 8.13 -2.11 6.55
CA GLN A 153 8.93 -1.01 6.01
C GLN A 153 10.03 -1.53 5.06
N LEU A 154 10.66 -2.66 5.38
CA LEU A 154 11.62 -3.31 4.48
C LEU A 154 10.95 -3.78 3.18
N SER A 155 9.75 -4.38 3.27
CA SER A 155 8.98 -4.77 2.09
C SER A 155 8.63 -3.59 1.19
N PHE A 156 8.16 -2.46 1.76
CA PHE A 156 7.92 -1.25 0.99
C PHE A 156 9.19 -0.70 0.34
N ARG A 157 10.32 -0.69 1.05
CA ARG A 157 11.61 -0.28 0.49
C ARG A 157 12.07 -1.17 -0.67
N GLY A 158 11.85 -2.48 -0.57
CA GLY A 158 12.12 -3.43 -1.67
C GLY A 158 11.29 -3.13 -2.92
N LEU A 159 10.10 -2.58 -2.75
CA LEU A 159 9.23 -2.07 -3.81
C LEU A 159 9.55 -0.62 -4.21
N GLN A 160 10.63 -0.02 -3.70
CA GLN A 160 10.97 1.40 -3.90
C GLN A 160 9.86 2.39 -3.48
N LEU A 161 8.99 1.97 -2.55
CA LEU A 161 7.98 2.82 -1.94
C LEU A 161 8.55 3.45 -0.68
N LEU A 162 8.34 4.76 -0.53
CA LEU A 162 8.79 5.52 0.62
C LEU A 162 7.63 5.81 1.55
N LEU A 163 7.88 5.68 2.86
CA LEU A 163 6.91 6.09 3.88
C LEU A 163 6.93 7.62 4.01
N ASN A 164 5.75 8.19 4.17
CA ASN A 164 5.56 9.55 4.61
C ASN A 164 5.58 9.59 6.14
N THR A 165 6.75 9.85 6.71
CA THR A 165 6.95 9.85 8.17
C THR A 165 6.11 10.91 8.89
N ASN A 166 5.78 12.01 8.23
CA ASN A 166 4.97 13.08 8.81
C ASN A 166 3.50 12.68 8.97
N LYS A 167 2.99 11.86 8.02
CA LYS A 167 1.60 11.38 8.02
C LYS A 167 1.43 10.00 8.64
N THR A 168 2.50 9.21 8.75
CA THR A 168 2.47 7.93 9.44
C THR A 168 2.30 8.16 10.95
N LYS A 169 1.30 7.52 11.57
CA LYS A 169 0.96 7.72 12.99
C LYS A 169 0.75 6.40 13.72
N CYS A 170 1.22 6.33 14.97
CA CYS A 170 0.95 5.23 15.88
C CYS A 170 -0.13 5.62 16.89
N MET A 171 -1.05 4.72 17.18
CA MET A 171 -2.14 4.91 18.15
C MET A 171 -2.27 3.68 19.04
N LEU A 172 -2.58 3.91 20.31
CA LEU A 172 -2.89 2.88 21.31
C LEU A 172 -4.36 2.99 21.71
N PHE A 173 -5.08 1.87 21.65
CA PHE A 173 -6.45 1.69 22.07
C PHE A 173 -6.47 0.85 23.36
N LYS A 174 -7.23 1.32 24.35
CA LYS A 174 -7.32 0.74 25.70
C LYS A 174 -8.70 0.98 26.30
#